data_AF-A0A0J8QK01-F1
#
_entry.id   AF-A0A0J8QK01-F1
#
_cell.length_a   1.000
_cell.length_b   1.000
_cell.length_c   1.000
_cell.angle_alpha   90.00
_cell.angle_beta   90.00
_cell.angle_gamma   90.00
#
_symmetry.space_group_name_H-M   'P 1'
#
loop_
_entity.id
_entity.type
_entity.pdbx_description
1 polymer ?
#
loop_
_entity_poly.entity_id
_entity_poly.type
_entity_poly.pdbx_seq_one_letter_code
_entity_poly.pdbx_strand_id
1 'polypeptide(L)'
;MHMLGGLGLPHADAVSITSTQMRYEAKRLNYSHIPKKILLYTETNSPLRSGLLRILRRHTPFKIALAYSWNPCRRYSDVEPHGGQKYASEGYPVLNPADCLATMHSIALIFACSSKLSPRNAYRLTRWCFEFLLDHNAPITPTMVRALYHAGIYRFREAGMSVPQARFSYIINHVREVEGDAIASALASGVPFEVTYLLGKN
;
A
#
# COMPACT_ATOMS: atom_id res chain seq x y z
N MET A 1 -29.69 27.67 37.18
CA MET A 1 -30.03 26.57 36.26
C MET A 1 -29.17 26.72 35.01
N HIS A 2 -28.57 25.59 34.61
CA HIS A 2 -27.73 25.34 33.43
C HIS A 2 -26.28 25.86 33.39
N MET A 3 -25.42 24.88 33.63
CA MET A 3 -23.97 24.82 33.49
C MET A 3 -23.54 24.81 32.02
N LEU A 4 -22.37 25.39 31.79
CA LEU A 4 -21.49 25.19 30.65
C LEU A 4 -21.21 23.69 30.41
N GLY A 5 -21.29 23.24 29.16
CA GLY A 5 -20.84 21.91 28.73
C GLY A 5 -20.27 21.99 27.33
N GLY A 6 -18.94 22.14 27.26
CA GLY A 6 -18.19 22.43 26.04
C GLY A 6 -18.28 21.36 24.96
N LEU A 7 -18.25 21.84 23.72
CA LEU A 7 -18.01 21.11 22.49
C LEU A 7 -16.66 20.38 22.55
N GLY A 8 -16.69 19.10 22.94
CA GLY A 8 -15.56 18.18 22.84
C GLY A 8 -15.46 17.59 21.43
N LEU A 9 -14.46 18.03 20.68
CA LEU A 9 -14.09 17.60 19.33
C LEU A 9 -13.90 16.07 19.21
N PRO A 10 -14.57 15.37 18.27
CA PRO A 10 -14.27 13.99 17.92
C PRO A 10 -13.19 13.94 16.84
N HIS A 11 -11.97 14.40 17.15
CA HIS A 11 -10.87 14.43 16.16
C HIS A 11 -9.71 13.50 16.50
N ALA A 12 -9.56 13.07 17.76
CA ALA A 12 -8.42 12.27 18.22
C ALA A 12 -8.63 10.75 18.10
N ASP A 13 -9.85 10.26 18.29
CA ASP A 13 -10.08 8.81 18.47
C ASP A 13 -10.15 8.04 17.14
N ALA A 14 -10.76 8.62 16.10
CA ALA A 14 -10.91 7.95 14.79
C ALA A 14 -9.60 7.89 13.97
N VAL A 15 -8.64 8.77 14.29
CA VAL A 15 -7.28 8.78 13.70
C VAL A 15 -6.45 7.59 14.25
N SER A 16 -6.67 7.25 15.52
CA SER A 16 -5.99 6.14 16.21
C SER A 16 -6.33 4.79 15.59
N ILE A 17 -7.60 4.58 15.23
CA ILE A 17 -8.13 3.26 14.86
C ILE A 17 -7.76 2.90 13.40
N THR A 18 -7.64 3.86 12.47
CA THR A 18 -7.11 3.60 11.11
C THR A 18 -5.64 3.21 11.12
N SER A 19 -4.85 3.91 11.94
CA SER A 19 -3.46 3.50 12.19
C SER A 19 -3.43 2.10 12.78
N THR A 20 -4.41 1.75 13.62
CA THR A 20 -4.50 0.45 14.29
C THR A 20 -4.92 -0.66 13.34
N GLN A 21 -5.85 -0.44 12.40
CA GLN A 21 -6.26 -1.40 11.37
C GLN A 21 -5.13 -1.64 10.35
N MET A 22 -4.47 -0.57 9.88
CA MET A 22 -3.31 -0.67 9.00
C MET A 22 -2.08 -1.27 9.72
N ARG A 23 -1.88 -0.95 11.01
CA ARG A 23 -0.89 -1.62 11.86
C ARG A 23 -1.28 -3.06 12.15
N TYR A 24 -2.56 -3.40 12.22
CA TYR A 24 -3.06 -4.76 12.41
C TYR A 24 -2.84 -5.59 11.15
N GLU A 25 -3.12 -5.05 9.96
CA GLU A 25 -2.78 -5.68 8.69
C GLU A 25 -1.27 -5.81 8.50
N ALA A 26 -0.48 -4.79 8.88
CA ALA A 26 0.97 -4.88 8.92
C ALA A 26 1.47 -5.93 9.95
N LYS A 27 0.80 -6.05 11.11
CA LYS A 27 1.08 -7.06 12.14
C LYS A 27 0.69 -8.46 11.69
N ARG A 28 -0.34 -8.58 10.84
CA ARG A 28 -0.77 -9.81 10.16
C ARG A 28 0.24 -10.22 9.08
N LEU A 29 0.74 -9.28 8.28
CA LEU A 29 1.85 -9.49 7.34
C LEU A 29 3.15 -9.93 8.04
N ASN A 30 3.32 -9.55 9.30
CA ASN A 30 4.43 -9.93 10.18
C ASN A 30 4.49 -11.44 10.52
N TYR A 31 3.50 -12.25 10.13
CA TYR A 31 3.57 -13.72 10.26
C TYR A 31 4.33 -14.42 9.13
N SER A 32 4.67 -13.72 8.06
CA SER A 32 5.46 -14.29 6.95
C SER A 32 6.92 -13.85 7.00
N HIS A 33 7.84 -14.79 6.72
CA HIS A 33 9.27 -14.63 6.97
C HIS A 33 9.94 -13.58 6.04
N ILE A 34 9.33 -13.29 4.89
CA ILE A 34 9.83 -12.35 3.86
C ILE A 34 9.49 -10.90 4.22
N PRO A 35 8.22 -10.52 4.49
CA PRO A 35 7.85 -9.21 5.02
C PRO A 35 8.60 -8.81 6.28
N LYS A 36 8.83 -9.74 7.23
CA LYS A 36 9.67 -9.47 8.41
C LYS A 36 11.10 -9.06 8.05
N LYS A 37 11.72 -9.79 7.12
CA LYS A 37 13.06 -9.47 6.63
C LYS A 37 13.08 -8.12 5.91
N ILE A 38 12.11 -7.86 5.02
CA ILE A 38 11.95 -6.58 4.35
C ILE A 38 11.78 -5.46 5.38
N LEU A 39 10.91 -5.61 6.38
CA LEU A 39 10.71 -4.63 7.46
C LEU A 39 12.04 -4.36 8.17
N LEU A 40 12.73 -5.39 8.67
CA LEU A 40 14.03 -5.27 9.34
C LEU A 40 15.10 -4.56 8.47
N TYR A 41 15.16 -4.86 7.18
CA TYR A 41 16.09 -4.22 6.24
C TYR A 41 15.69 -2.77 5.94
N THR A 42 14.39 -2.46 5.98
CA THR A 42 13.90 -1.09 5.85
C THR A 42 14.04 -0.29 7.13
N GLU A 43 14.14 -0.92 8.30
CA GLU A 43 14.33 -0.26 9.58
C GLU A 43 15.80 0.11 9.82
N THR A 44 16.74 -0.70 9.35
CA THR A 44 18.20 -0.54 9.58
C THR A 44 18.88 0.54 8.73
N ASN A 45 18.13 1.28 7.88
CA ASN A 45 18.68 2.30 6.97
C ASN A 45 19.83 1.78 6.07
N SER A 46 19.88 0.47 5.85
CA SER A 46 20.97 -0.24 5.19
C SER A 46 20.97 -0.01 3.66
N PRO A 47 22.13 -0.09 2.96
CA PRO A 47 22.25 0.00 1.50
C PRO A 47 21.30 -0.92 0.72
N LEU A 48 20.77 -1.95 1.37
CA LEU A 48 19.82 -2.91 0.83
C LEU A 48 18.43 -2.35 0.51
N ARG A 49 18.02 -1.15 0.95
CA ARG A 49 16.78 -0.54 0.40
C ARG A 49 16.93 -0.28 -1.10
N SER A 50 18.05 0.33 -1.50
CA SER A 50 18.39 0.49 -2.91
C SER A 50 18.63 -0.86 -3.60
N GLY A 51 19.19 -1.84 -2.87
CA GLY A 51 19.35 -3.21 -3.31
C GLY A 51 18.03 -3.91 -3.65
N LEU A 52 17.04 -3.86 -2.76
CA LEU A 52 15.71 -4.44 -2.96
C LEU A 52 15.02 -3.81 -4.17
N LEU A 53 15.02 -2.48 -4.28
CA LEU A 53 14.45 -1.79 -5.45
C LEU A 53 15.19 -2.14 -6.74
N ARG A 54 16.53 -2.28 -6.70
CA ARG A 54 17.34 -2.70 -7.85
C ARG A 54 17.06 -4.15 -8.24
N ILE A 55 16.91 -5.05 -7.27
CA ILE A 55 16.56 -6.46 -7.49
C ILE A 55 15.21 -6.52 -8.18
N LEU A 56 14.17 -5.90 -7.62
CA LEU A 56 12.83 -5.87 -8.25
C LEU A 56 12.88 -5.26 -9.67
N ARG A 57 13.67 -4.19 -9.87
CA ARG A 57 13.89 -3.60 -11.20
C ARG A 57 14.61 -4.52 -12.19
N ARG A 58 15.37 -5.51 -11.74
CA ARG A 58 16.08 -6.47 -12.62
C ARG A 58 15.38 -7.82 -12.69
N HIS A 59 14.36 -8.05 -11.87
CA HIS A 59 13.69 -9.35 -11.75
C HIS A 59 12.64 -9.56 -12.84
N THR A 60 13.07 -9.94 -14.04
CA THR A 60 12.23 -10.20 -15.21
C THR A 60 11.00 -11.08 -14.93
N PRO A 61 11.10 -12.25 -14.26
CA PRO A 61 9.91 -13.08 -14.03
C PRO A 61 8.86 -12.42 -13.13
N PHE A 62 9.27 -11.51 -12.25
CA PHE A 62 8.33 -10.77 -11.39
C PHE A 62 7.56 -9.72 -12.19
N LYS A 63 8.24 -9.01 -13.10
CA LYS A 63 7.60 -8.05 -14.01
C LYS A 63 6.61 -8.73 -14.94
N ILE A 64 7.01 -9.87 -15.52
CA ILE A 64 6.15 -10.67 -16.39
C ILE A 64 4.92 -11.12 -15.61
N ALA A 65 5.09 -11.67 -14.40
CA ALA A 65 3.97 -12.10 -13.56
C ALA A 65 3.02 -10.94 -13.23
N LEU A 66 3.54 -9.75 -12.93
CA LEU A 66 2.71 -8.56 -12.68
C LEU A 66 1.88 -8.14 -13.89
N ALA A 67 2.43 -8.18 -15.11
CA ALA A 67 1.67 -7.84 -16.32
C ALA A 67 0.45 -8.75 -16.53
N TYR A 68 0.50 -10.00 -16.04
CA TYR A 68 -0.61 -10.95 -16.12
C TYR A 68 -1.62 -10.84 -14.98
N SER A 69 -1.43 -9.94 -14.01
CA SER A 69 -2.27 -9.89 -12.80
C SER A 69 -3.67 -9.30 -12.99
N TRP A 70 -3.98 -8.72 -14.16
CA TRP A 70 -5.34 -8.30 -14.53
C TRP A 70 -6.34 -9.45 -14.62
N ASN A 71 -5.87 -10.63 -15.03
CA ASN A 71 -6.69 -11.82 -15.20
C ASN A 71 -6.08 -12.96 -14.38
N PRO A 72 -6.37 -13.04 -13.07
CA PRO A 72 -5.83 -14.09 -12.22
C PRO A 72 -6.23 -15.53 -12.62
N CYS A 73 -7.05 -15.74 -13.67
CA CYS A 73 -7.52 -17.07 -14.07
C CYS A 73 -7.45 -17.35 -15.59
N ARG A 74 -6.52 -18.25 -15.99
CA ARG A 74 -6.71 -19.38 -16.93
C ARG A 74 -5.48 -20.28 -17.05
N ARG A 75 -4.28 -19.81 -16.68
CA ARG A 75 -3.02 -20.56 -16.81
C ARG A 75 -2.50 -21.19 -15.50
N TYR A 76 -3.08 -20.82 -14.37
CA TYR A 76 -2.60 -21.21 -13.02
C TYR A 76 -3.63 -22.02 -12.21
N SER A 77 -4.83 -22.25 -12.74
CA SER A 77 -5.83 -23.15 -12.13
C SER A 77 -5.42 -24.62 -12.10
N ASP A 78 -4.32 -24.98 -12.78
CA ASP A 78 -3.78 -26.35 -12.84
C ASP A 78 -2.56 -26.52 -11.91
N VAL A 79 -2.37 -25.64 -10.92
CA VAL A 79 -1.31 -25.78 -9.91
C VAL A 79 -1.87 -26.55 -8.72
N GLU A 80 -1.91 -27.88 -8.91
CA GLU A 80 -1.96 -28.87 -7.84
C GLU A 80 -0.97 -28.48 -6.70
N PRO A 81 -1.37 -28.53 -5.42
CA PRO A 81 -0.51 -28.13 -4.28
C PRO A 81 0.78 -28.96 -4.14
N HIS A 82 0.95 -30.01 -4.94
CA HIS A 82 2.01 -31.01 -4.85
C HIS A 82 2.91 -31.09 -6.11
N GLY A 83 2.75 -30.19 -7.09
CA GLY A 83 3.55 -30.17 -8.31
C GLY A 83 4.76 -29.22 -8.22
N GLY A 84 5.96 -29.72 -8.53
CA GLY A 84 7.22 -28.96 -8.45
C GLY A 84 7.23 -27.62 -9.20
N GLN A 85 8.18 -26.75 -8.83
CA GLN A 85 8.38 -25.41 -9.41
C GLN A 85 8.48 -25.47 -10.95
N LYS A 86 7.55 -24.83 -11.66
CA LYS A 86 7.58 -24.72 -13.13
C LYS A 86 8.57 -23.63 -13.55
N TYR A 87 9.35 -23.89 -14.59
CA TYR A 87 10.26 -22.94 -15.21
C TYR A 87 9.79 -22.61 -16.62
N ALA A 88 9.96 -21.35 -17.04
CA ALA A 88 9.78 -20.96 -18.43
C ALA A 88 10.88 -21.58 -19.30
N SER A 89 10.68 -21.61 -20.62
CA SER A 89 11.68 -22.07 -21.60
C SER A 89 13.03 -21.34 -21.47
N GLU A 90 13.01 -20.11 -20.97
CA GLU A 90 14.19 -19.28 -20.75
C GLU A 90 14.88 -19.54 -19.39
N GLY A 91 14.47 -20.56 -18.64
CA GLY A 91 15.17 -21.02 -17.43
C GLY A 91 14.84 -20.26 -16.14
N TYR A 92 13.85 -19.36 -16.15
CA TYR A 92 13.38 -18.67 -14.94
C TYR A 92 12.11 -19.29 -14.35
N PRO A 93 11.88 -19.20 -13.02
CA PRO A 93 10.68 -19.73 -12.40
C PRO A 93 9.42 -18.97 -12.85
N VAL A 94 8.35 -19.70 -13.15
CA VAL A 94 7.03 -19.12 -13.38
C VAL A 94 6.44 -18.74 -12.02
N LEU A 95 6.18 -17.45 -11.83
CA LEU A 95 5.61 -16.93 -10.59
C LEU A 95 4.10 -16.76 -10.73
N ASN A 96 3.38 -16.94 -9.63
CA ASN A 96 1.96 -16.64 -9.55
C ASN A 96 1.73 -15.11 -9.63
N PRO A 97 0.99 -14.61 -10.63
CA PRO A 97 0.66 -13.19 -10.76
C PRO A 97 0.01 -12.58 -9.50
N ALA A 98 -0.90 -13.31 -8.87
CA ALA A 98 -1.63 -12.84 -7.69
C ALA A 98 -0.71 -12.67 -6.48
N ASP A 99 0.21 -13.61 -6.26
CA ASP A 99 1.18 -13.55 -5.15
C ASP A 99 2.20 -12.43 -5.37
N CYS A 100 2.62 -12.18 -6.62
CA CYS A 100 3.50 -11.06 -6.95
C CYS A 100 2.84 -9.71 -6.66
N LEU A 101 1.57 -9.56 -7.04
CA LEU A 101 0.78 -8.37 -6.78
C LEU A 101 0.56 -8.17 -5.27
N ALA A 102 0.19 -9.22 -4.53
CA ALA A 102 0.04 -9.19 -3.08
C ALA A 102 1.36 -8.82 -2.38
N THR A 103 2.49 -9.30 -2.90
CA THR A 103 3.82 -8.94 -2.41
C THR A 103 4.09 -7.45 -2.61
N MET A 104 3.78 -6.87 -3.78
CA MET A 104 3.92 -5.43 -4.03
C MET A 104 3.07 -4.59 -3.07
N HIS A 105 1.81 -4.97 -2.85
CA HIS A 105 0.95 -4.29 -1.88
C HIS A 105 1.49 -4.38 -0.46
N SER A 106 2.01 -5.55 -0.06
CA SER A 106 2.62 -5.75 1.26
C SER A 106 3.82 -4.84 1.45
N ILE A 107 4.70 -4.74 0.44
CA ILE A 107 5.86 -3.84 0.46
C ILE A 107 5.41 -2.38 0.56
N ALA A 108 4.41 -1.97 -0.22
CA ALA A 108 3.86 -0.62 -0.20
C ALA A 108 3.29 -0.24 1.17
N LEU A 109 2.55 -1.15 1.81
CA LEU A 109 2.01 -0.98 3.17
C LEU A 109 3.12 -0.88 4.22
N ILE A 110 4.14 -1.73 4.13
CA ILE A 110 5.31 -1.68 5.01
C ILE A 110 5.97 -0.30 4.94
N PHE A 111 6.20 0.23 3.73
CA PHE A 111 6.77 1.56 3.56
C PHE A 111 5.86 2.68 4.08
N ALA A 112 4.55 2.59 3.79
CA ALA A 112 3.59 3.60 4.20
C ALA A 112 3.50 3.68 5.74
N CYS A 113 3.38 2.54 6.42
CA CYS A 113 3.13 2.46 7.85
C CYS A 113 4.40 2.47 8.72
N SER A 114 5.60 2.37 8.14
CA SER A 114 6.84 2.31 8.92
C SER A 114 7.09 3.60 9.70
N SER A 115 7.12 3.50 11.03
CA SER A 115 7.46 4.59 11.95
C SER A 115 8.95 4.98 11.91
N LYS A 116 9.79 4.13 11.33
CA LYS A 116 11.24 4.38 11.19
C LYS A 116 11.60 5.21 9.97
N LEU A 117 10.71 5.30 8.98
CA LEU A 117 10.90 6.15 7.82
C LEU A 117 10.40 7.56 8.11
N SER A 118 11.11 8.59 7.65
CA SER A 118 10.53 9.94 7.62
C SER A 118 9.34 9.99 6.65
N PRO A 119 8.36 10.91 6.83
CA PRO A 119 7.23 11.03 5.92
C PRO A 119 7.65 11.14 4.44
N ARG A 120 8.75 11.87 4.16
CA ARG A 120 9.31 11.99 2.81
C ARG A 120 9.80 10.66 2.24
N ASN A 121 10.49 9.85 3.04
CA ASN A 121 11.04 8.58 2.60
C ASN A 121 9.94 7.53 2.44
N ALA A 122 8.97 7.50 3.36
CA ALA A 122 7.79 6.64 3.24
C ALA A 122 7.04 6.92 1.94
N TYR A 123 6.73 8.20 1.66
CA TYR A 123 6.08 8.59 0.42
C TYR A 123 6.90 8.22 -0.83
N ARG A 124 8.21 8.51 -0.85
CA ARG A 124 9.07 8.15 -2.00
C ARG A 124 9.06 6.66 -2.30
N LEU A 125 9.15 5.81 -1.27
CA LEU A 125 9.20 4.37 -1.44
C LEU A 125 7.84 3.78 -1.81
N THR A 126 6.76 4.23 -1.17
CA THR A 126 5.41 3.82 -1.54
C THR A 126 5.04 4.29 -2.95
N ARG A 127 5.41 5.51 -3.33
CA ARG A 127 5.24 6.01 -4.70
C ARG A 127 6.05 5.21 -5.71
N TRP A 128 7.26 4.77 -5.37
CA TRP A 128 8.02 3.89 -6.23
C TRP A 128 7.28 2.57 -6.47
N CYS A 129 6.65 1.97 -5.46
CA CYS A 129 5.83 0.77 -5.64
C CYS A 129 4.64 1.03 -6.57
N PHE A 130 4.03 2.21 -6.44
CA PHE A 130 2.90 2.64 -7.28
C PHE A 130 3.30 2.76 -8.75
N GLU A 131 4.37 3.51 -9.02
CA GLU A 131 4.93 3.69 -10.36
C GLU A 131 5.39 2.36 -10.96
N PHE A 132 5.99 1.47 -10.15
CA PHE A 132 6.41 0.15 -10.60
C PHE A 132 5.23 -0.72 -11.07
N LEU A 133 4.05 -0.60 -10.43
CA LEU A 133 2.85 -1.31 -10.88
C LEU A 133 2.33 -0.73 -12.20
N LEU A 134 2.31 0.60 -12.34
CA LEU A 134 1.92 1.27 -13.58
C LEU A 134 2.84 0.91 -14.75
N ASP A 135 4.16 1.00 -14.55
CA ASP A 135 5.19 0.70 -15.56
C ASP A 135 5.10 -0.75 -16.08
N HIS A 136 4.52 -1.64 -15.28
CA HIS A 136 4.38 -3.06 -15.60
C HIS A 136 2.93 -3.47 -15.88
N ASN A 137 2.05 -2.51 -16.16
CA ASN A 137 0.64 -2.73 -16.48
C ASN A 137 -0.04 -3.67 -15.47
N ALA A 138 0.24 -3.50 -14.18
CA ALA A 138 -0.44 -4.23 -13.12
C ALA A 138 -1.68 -3.44 -12.65
N PRO A 139 -2.74 -4.11 -12.16
CA PRO A 139 -3.92 -3.44 -11.67
C PRO A 139 -3.60 -2.68 -10.39
N ILE A 140 -4.00 -1.41 -10.36
CA ILE A 140 -3.92 -0.58 -9.17
C ILE A 140 -5.12 -0.90 -8.29
N THR A 141 -4.85 -1.50 -7.13
CA THR A 141 -5.91 -1.89 -6.19
C THR A 141 -6.19 -0.81 -5.14
N PRO A 142 -7.35 -0.89 -4.47
CA PRO A 142 -7.65 -0.06 -3.30
C PRO A 142 -6.52 -0.04 -2.26
N THR A 143 -5.92 -1.19 -1.97
CA THR A 143 -4.80 -1.30 -1.01
C THR A 143 -3.62 -0.40 -1.40
N MET A 144 -3.32 -0.31 -2.70
CA MET A 144 -2.21 0.49 -3.20
C MET A 144 -2.47 1.99 -3.08
N VAL A 145 -3.65 2.47 -3.51
CA VAL A 145 -4.01 3.90 -3.45
C VAL A 145 -4.17 4.38 -2.01
N ARG A 146 -4.66 3.52 -1.11
CA ARG A 146 -4.72 3.80 0.33
C ARG A 146 -3.35 3.91 0.96
N ALA A 147 -2.42 3.00 0.63
CA ALA A 147 -1.03 3.10 1.07
C ALA A 147 -0.40 4.42 0.60
N LEU A 148 -0.66 4.81 -0.65
CA LEU A 148 -0.18 6.06 -1.22
C LEU A 148 -0.76 7.29 -0.51
N TYR A 149 -2.06 7.31 -0.21
CA TYR A 149 -2.71 8.34 0.59
C TYR A 149 -2.11 8.45 1.98
N HIS A 150 -1.95 7.31 2.67
CA HIS A 150 -1.38 7.28 4.01
C HIS A 150 0.03 7.87 4.04
N ALA A 151 0.91 7.41 3.14
CA ALA A 151 2.28 7.89 3.07
C ALA A 151 2.41 9.34 2.59
N GLY A 152 1.60 9.75 1.61
CA GLY A 152 1.75 11.02 0.90
C GLY A 152 0.98 12.21 1.48
N ILE A 153 -0.10 11.95 2.22
CA ILE A 153 -0.99 12.98 2.79
C ILE A 153 -1.06 12.83 4.30
N TYR A 154 -1.56 11.70 4.79
CA TYR A 154 -1.86 11.52 6.22
C TYR A 154 -0.61 11.73 7.08
N ARG A 155 0.50 11.04 6.77
CA ARG A 155 1.74 11.15 7.54
C ARG A 155 2.40 12.52 7.51
N PHE A 156 2.20 13.27 6.42
CA PHE A 156 2.67 14.65 6.35
C PHE A 156 1.86 15.53 7.29
N ARG A 157 0.52 15.40 7.28
CA ARG A 157 -0.37 16.12 8.20
C ARG A 157 -0.10 15.76 9.66
N GLU A 158 0.06 14.48 9.97
CA GLU A 158 0.39 13.98 11.31
C GLU A 158 1.73 14.55 11.82
N ALA A 159 2.72 14.71 10.94
CA ALA A 159 4.00 15.32 11.25
C ALA A 159 3.98 16.87 11.24
N GLY A 160 2.81 17.51 11.11
CA GLY A 160 2.68 18.97 11.02
C GLY A 160 3.27 19.58 9.74
N MET A 161 3.53 18.76 8.72
CA MET A 161 4.13 19.19 7.45
C MET A 161 3.04 19.55 6.43
N SER A 162 3.29 20.61 5.66
CA SER A 162 2.44 20.96 4.53
C SER A 162 2.50 19.92 3.41
N VAL A 163 1.35 19.62 2.82
CA VAL A 163 1.21 18.74 1.64
C VAL A 163 1.06 19.62 0.40
N PRO A 164 1.95 19.53 -0.60
CA PRO A 164 1.80 20.29 -1.84
C PRO A 164 0.49 19.96 -2.54
N GLN A 165 -0.23 20.99 -3.01
CA GLN A 165 -1.55 20.83 -3.64
C GLN A 165 -1.53 19.88 -4.85
N ALA A 166 -0.47 19.92 -5.65
CA ALA A 166 -0.29 19.01 -6.78
C ALA A 166 -0.24 17.53 -6.33
N ARG A 167 0.45 17.25 -5.21
CA ARG A 167 0.51 15.90 -4.65
C ARG A 167 -0.84 15.45 -4.12
N PHE A 168 -1.53 16.34 -3.39
CA PHE A 168 -2.85 16.06 -2.87
C PHE A 168 -3.83 15.71 -3.99
N SER A 169 -3.91 16.56 -5.01
CA SER A 169 -4.79 16.37 -6.17
C SER A 169 -4.45 15.07 -6.92
N TYR A 170 -3.16 14.81 -7.16
CA TYR A 170 -2.70 13.60 -7.82
C TYR A 170 -3.16 12.32 -7.10
N ILE A 171 -3.00 12.26 -5.78
CA ILE A 171 -3.36 11.07 -5.00
C ILE A 171 -4.88 10.93 -4.92
N ILE A 172 -5.61 12.02 -4.68
CA ILE A 172 -7.09 11.97 -4.58
C ILE A 172 -7.73 11.56 -5.91
N ASN A 173 -7.16 11.98 -7.05
CA ASN A 173 -7.66 11.54 -8.36
C ASN A 173 -7.51 10.03 -8.55
N HIS A 174 -6.39 9.43 -8.15
CA HIS A 174 -6.22 7.97 -8.21
C HIS A 174 -7.13 7.24 -7.24
N VAL A 175 -7.37 7.79 -6.04
CA VAL A 175 -8.40 7.23 -5.13
C VAL A 175 -9.77 7.27 -5.79
N ARG A 176 -10.13 8.37 -6.45
CA ARG A 176 -11.40 8.51 -7.16
C ARG A 176 -11.56 7.46 -8.26
N GLU A 177 -10.52 7.26 -9.06
CA GLU A 177 -10.54 6.26 -10.15
C GLU A 177 -10.69 4.83 -9.65
N VAL A 178 -10.07 4.49 -8.51
CA VAL A 178 -10.01 3.10 -8.00
C VAL A 178 -11.13 2.79 -7.00
N GLU A 179 -11.53 3.75 -6.19
CA GLU A 179 -12.46 3.58 -5.07
C GLU A 179 -13.75 4.42 -5.19
N GLY A 180 -13.81 5.32 -6.17
CA GLY A 180 -14.99 6.14 -6.45
C GLY A 180 -15.02 7.51 -5.76
N ASP A 181 -15.94 8.36 -6.22
CA ASP A 181 -16.07 9.76 -5.82
C ASP A 181 -16.40 9.96 -4.34
N ALA A 182 -17.23 9.08 -3.77
CA ALA A 182 -17.63 9.16 -2.36
C ALA A 182 -16.41 9.05 -1.43
N ILE A 183 -15.55 8.06 -1.70
CA ILE A 183 -14.35 7.82 -0.90
C ILE A 183 -13.33 8.97 -1.10
N ALA A 184 -13.12 9.40 -2.34
CA ALA A 184 -12.23 10.51 -2.65
C ALA A 184 -12.65 11.82 -1.97
N SER A 185 -13.95 12.12 -1.97
CA SER A 185 -14.50 13.33 -1.36
C SER A 185 -14.40 13.31 0.16
N ALA A 186 -14.67 12.16 0.78
CA ALA A 186 -14.50 11.97 2.23
C ALA A 186 -13.03 12.17 2.66
N LEU A 187 -12.08 11.55 1.95
CA LEU A 187 -10.66 11.76 2.22
C LEU A 187 -10.20 13.21 1.98
N ALA A 188 -10.77 13.87 0.96
CA ALA A 188 -10.42 15.24 0.64
C ALA A 188 -10.87 16.24 1.71
N SER A 189 -12.05 16.03 2.28
CA SER A 189 -12.64 16.85 3.35
C SER A 189 -11.94 16.69 4.71
N GLY A 190 -10.97 15.77 4.83
CA GLY A 190 -10.23 15.54 6.07
C GLY A 190 -10.98 14.67 7.08
N VAL A 191 -12.09 14.05 6.69
CA VAL A 191 -12.82 13.09 7.52
C VAL A 191 -11.91 11.90 7.80
N PRO A 192 -11.81 11.43 9.06
CA PRO A 192 -11.04 10.25 9.41
C PRO A 192 -11.46 9.05 8.55
N PHE A 193 -10.46 8.31 8.07
CA PHE A 193 -10.57 7.23 7.10
C PHE A 193 -11.63 6.16 7.45
N GLU A 194 -12.01 6.00 8.72
CA GLU A 194 -13.01 5.01 9.16
C GLU A 194 -14.46 5.32 8.81
N VAL A 195 -14.87 6.60 8.92
CA VAL A 195 -16.26 7.01 8.67
C VAL A 195 -16.65 6.76 7.22
N THR A 196 -15.67 6.85 6.33
CA THR A 196 -15.82 6.59 4.89
C THR A 196 -16.16 5.12 4.58
N TYR A 197 -15.68 4.16 5.37
CA TYR A 197 -15.91 2.71 5.14
C TYR A 197 -17.07 2.11 5.95
N LEU A 198 -17.59 2.80 6.97
CA LEU A 198 -18.88 2.44 7.57
C LEU A 198 -20.07 2.81 6.68
N LEU A 199 -19.91 3.79 5.77
CA LEU A 199 -20.95 4.21 4.82
C LEU A 199 -20.93 3.43 3.50
N GLY A 200 -19.81 2.75 3.17
CA GLY A 200 -19.67 1.92 1.96
C GLY A 200 -20.01 0.43 2.16
N LYS A 201 -20.52 0.05 3.35
CA LYS A 201 -21.09 -1.27 3.64
C LYS A 201 -22.54 -1.11 4.11
N ASN A 202 -23.42 -0.72 3.19
CA ASN A 202 -24.85 -1.01 3.26
C ASN A 202 -25.31 -1.42 1.87
#